data_AF-A0A9X2ECT7-F1
#
_entry.id   AF-A0A9X2ECT7-F1
#
_cell.length_a   1.000
_cell.length_b   1.000
_cell.length_c   1.000
_cell.angle_alpha   90.00
_cell.angle_beta   90.00
_cell.angle_gamma   90.00
#
_symmetry.space_group_name_H-M   'P 1'
#
loop_
_entity.id
_entity.type
_entity.pdbx_description
1 polymer ?
#
loop_
_entity_poly.entity_id
_entity_poly.type
_entity_poly.pdbx_seq_one_letter_code
_entity_poly.pdbx_strand_id
1 'polypeptide(L)' 'MIVLFDWLSSTDLHTVPITHPAHKQAWADLRTRLERAADEDVTTATAMEIATAQEDVAPDMGG' A
#
# COMPACT_ATOMS: atom_id res chain seq x y z
N MET A 1 -0.24 -5.72 5.47
CA MET A 1 -1.04 -5.50 4.23
C MET A 1 -1.77 -4.18 4.23
N ILE A 2 -2.39 -3.79 5.36
CA ILE A 2 -3.11 -2.52 5.54
C ILE A 2 -2.24 -1.31 5.13
N VAL A 3 -0.99 -1.21 5.62
CA VAL A 3 -0.07 -0.10 5.28
C VAL A 3 0.24 0.02 3.79
N LEU A 4 0.49 -1.11 3.11
CA LEU A 4 0.80 -1.11 1.68
C LEU A 4 -0.43 -0.73 0.86
N PHE A 5 -1.61 -1.21 1.26
CA PHE A 5 -2.87 -0.88 0.62
C PHE A 5 -3.22 0.60 0.80
N ASP A 6 -3.06 1.13 2.01
CA ASP A 6 -3.23 2.54 2.33
C ASP A 6 -2.26 3.41 1.49
N TRP A 7 -0.98 3.04 1.44
CA TRP A 7 0.00 3.75 0.63
C TRP A 7 -0.35 3.75 -0.87
N LEU A 8 -0.72 2.59 -1.44
CA LEU A 8 -1.13 2.47 -2.85
C LEU A 8 -2.41 3.25 -3.17
N SER A 9 -3.24 3.54 -2.17
CA SER A 9 -4.53 4.22 -2.32
C SER A 9 -4.44 5.74 -2.11
N SER A 10 -3.53 6.18 -1.24
CA SER A 10 -3.35 7.60 -0.87
C SER A 10 -2.21 8.29 -1.63
N THR A 11 -1.26 7.53 -2.17
CA THR A 11 -0.08 8.07 -2.87
C THR A 11 -0.35 8.28 -4.36
N ASP A 12 0.02 9.46 -4.87
CA ASP A 12 0.09 9.66 -6.31
C ASP A 12 1.28 8.90 -6.92
N LEU A 13 1.01 7.71 -7.46
CA LEU A 13 2.00 6.83 -8.08
C LEU A 13 2.71 7.45 -9.30
N HIS A 14 2.21 8.55 -9.87
CA HIS A 14 2.92 9.27 -10.93
C HIS A 14 4.12 10.04 -10.41
N THR A 15 4.13 10.40 -9.13
CA THR A 15 5.22 11.13 -8.46
C THR A 15 6.31 10.22 -7.91
N VAL A 16 6.02 8.93 -7.76
CA VAL A 16 6.99 7.95 -7.26
C VAL A 16 8.04 7.70 -8.33
N PRO A 17 9.34 7.93 -8.04
CA PRO A 17 10.41 7.70 -9.00
C PRO A 17 10.47 6.22 -9.39
N ILE A 18 10.38 5.95 -10.68
CA ILE A 18 10.47 4.61 -11.24
C ILE A 18 11.79 4.44 -11.99
N THR A 19 12.46 3.33 -11.76
CA THR A 19 13.65 2.94 -12.52
C THR A 19 13.29 2.16 -13.79
N HIS A 20 12.08 1.59 -13.86
CA HIS A 20 11.58 0.86 -15.00
C HIS A 20 10.09 1.15 -15.27
N PRO A 21 9.66 1.40 -16.53
CA PRO A 21 8.28 1.75 -16.86
C PRO A 21 7.25 0.71 -16.43
N ALA A 22 7.63 -0.58 -16.40
CA ALA A 22 6.74 -1.65 -15.95
C ALA A 22 6.38 -1.58 -14.45
N HIS A 23 7.08 -0.80 -13.63
CA HIS A 23 6.75 -0.67 -12.20
C HIS A 23 5.35 -0.08 -11.99
N LYS A 24 4.94 0.87 -12.85
CA LYS A 24 3.58 1.45 -12.78
C LYS A 24 2.51 0.39 -13.03
N GLN A 25 2.72 -0.47 -14.02
CA GLN A 25 1.80 -1.57 -14.30
C GLN A 25 1.80 -2.59 -13.15
N ALA A 26 2.97 -2.94 -12.62
CA ALA A 26 3.08 -3.85 -11.49
C ALA A 26 2.37 -3.32 -10.23
N TRP A 27 2.43 -2.02 -9.96
CA TRP A 27 1.70 -1.40 -8.85
C TRP A 27 0.19 -1.40 -9.06
N ALA A 28 -0.27 -1.10 -10.27
CA ALA A 28 -1.70 -1.19 -10.60
C ALA A 28 -2.23 -2.62 -10.45
N ASP A 29 -1.49 -3.60 -10.99
CA ASP A 29 -1.82 -5.02 -10.89
C ASP A 29 -1.81 -5.50 -9.42
N LEU A 30 -0.84 -5.04 -8.63
CA LEU A 30 -0.76 -5.31 -7.20
C LEU A 30 -1.95 -4.71 -6.45
N ARG A 31 -2.32 -3.46 -6.73
CA ARG A 31 -3.48 -2.81 -6.11
C ARG A 31 -4.77 -3.59 -6.38
N THR A 32 -5.04 -3.96 -7.63
CA THR A 32 -6.23 -4.77 -7.98
C THR A 32 -6.23 -6.15 -7.32
N ARG A 33 -5.06 -6.78 -7.15
CA ARG A 33 -4.96 -8.04 -6.42
C ARG A 33 -5.23 -7.84 -4.93
N LEU A 34 -4.73 -6.75 -4.33
CA LEU A 34 -4.98 -6.42 -2.93
C LEU A 34 -6.45 -6.05 -2.72
N GLU A 35 -7.09 -5.29 -3.61
CA GLU A 35 -8.53 -5.00 -3.57
C GLU A 35 -9.38 -6.28 -3.59
N ARG A 36 -8.94 -7.30 -4.35
CA ARG A 36 -9.64 -8.58 -4.45
C ARG A 36 -9.36 -9.52 -3.27
N ALA A 37 -8.17 -9.42 -2.68
CA ALA A 37 -7.75 -10.27 -1.56
C ALA A 37 -8.05 -9.64 -0.19
N ALA A 38 -8.32 -8.34 -0.16
CA ALA A 38 -8.81 -7.63 1.00
C ALA A 38 -10.20 -8.13 1.35
N ASP A 39 -10.33 -8.74 2.53
CA ASP A 39 -11.61 -8.82 3.22
C ASP A 39 -12.09 -7.39 3.56
N GLU A 40 -13.39 -7.19 3.83
CA GLU A 40 -13.99 -5.87 4.13
C GLU A 40 -13.20 -5.08 5.21
N ASP A 41 -12.50 -5.78 6.11
CA ASP A 41 -11.64 -5.20 7.14
C ASP A 41 -10.49 -4.32 6.61
N VAL A 42 -9.85 -4.67 5.49
CA VAL A 42 -8.67 -3.91 5.01
C VAL A 42 -9.09 -2.62 4.31
N THR A 43 -10.26 -2.61 3.68
CA THR A 43 -10.80 -1.41 3.01
C THR A 43 -11.52 -0.46 3.97
N THR A 44 -11.89 -0.95 5.16
CA THR A 44 -12.55 -0.16 6.23
C THR A 44 -11.63 0.14 7.42
N ALA A 45 -10.36 -0.31 7.35
CA ALA A 45 -9.38 -0.11 8.40
C ALA A 45 -9.35 1.34 8.88
N THR A 46 -9.46 1.52 10.19
CA THR A 46 -9.46 2.82 10.82
C THR A 46 -8.07 3.43 10.76
N ALA A 47 -7.99 4.77 10.83
CA ALA A 47 -6.71 5.49 10.89
C ALA A 47 -5.79 5.00 12.04
N MET A 48 -6.39 4.53 13.14
CA MET A 48 -5.66 3.95 14.27
C MET A 48 -5.04 2.60 13.93
N GLU A 49 -5.75 1.73 13.21
CA GLU A 49 -5.22 0.43 12.76
C GLU A 49 -4.12 0.60 11.72
N ILE A 50 -4.26 1.60 10.84
CA ILE A 50 -3.21 1.98 9.89
C ILE A 50 -1.96 2.46 10.63
N ALA A 51 -2.10 3.36 11.62
CA ALA A 51 -0.97 3.88 12.38
C ALA A 51 -0.23 2.78 13.16
N THR A 52 -0.95 1.90 13.85
CA THR A 52 -0.35 0.75 14.55
C THR A 52 0.38 -0.17 13.56
N ALA A 53 -0.23 -0.46 12.41
CA ALA A 53 0.40 -1.30 11.40
C ALA A 53 1.62 -0.63 10.76
N GLN A 54 1.64 0.71 10.66
CA GLN A 54 2.80 1.50 10.19
C GLN A 54 3.95 1.42 11.18
N GLU A 55 3.69 1.50 12.49
CA GLU A 55 4.71 1.35 13.53
C GLU A 55 5.34 -0.06 13.51
N ASP A 56 4.55 -1.10 13.27
CA ASP A 56 5.03 -2.48 13.20
C ASP A 56 5.95 -2.75 12.00
N VAL A 57 5.74 -2.06 10.87
CA VAL A 57 6.55 -2.23 9.65
C VAL A 57 7.63 -1.18 9.47
N ALA A 58 7.62 -0.11 10.28
CA ALA A 58 8.65 0.93 10.28
C ALA A 58 10.09 0.39 10.44
N PRO A 59 10.37 -0.66 11.24
CA PRO A 59 11.69 -1.26 11.30
C PRO A 59 12.16 -1.90 9.98
N ASP A 60 11.23 -2.35 9.14
CA ASP A 60 11.50 -3.06 7.87
C ASP A 60 11.38 -2.16 6.62
N MET A 61 10.79 -0.97 6.74
CA MET A 61 10.60 0.00 5.64
C MET A 61 11.75 1.01 5.48
N GLY A 62 12.91 0.74 6.06
CA GLY A 62 14.13 1.55 5.91
C GLY A 62 14.43 2.40 7.13
N GLY A 63 15.29 1.87 8.01
CA GLY A 63 16.19 2.67 8.85
C GLY A 63 17.47 3.04 8.10
#